data_AF-A0A9P6CT02-F1
#
_entry.id   AF-A0A9P6CT02-F1
#
_cell.length_a   1.000
_cell.length_b   1.000
_cell.length_c   1.000
_cell.angle_alpha   90.00
_cell.angle_beta   90.00
_cell.angle_gamma   90.00
#
_symmetry.space_group_name_H-M   'P 1'
#
loop_
_entity.id
_entity.type
_entity.pdbx_description
1 polymer ?
#
loop_
_entity_poly.entity_id
_entity_poly.type
_entity_poly.pdbx_seq_one_letter_code
_entity_poly.pdbx_strand_id
1 'polypeptide(L)'
;MIDTHCQQNCNPAAFPELIQDGKWRVNMSICEQTNVWIGGFQAIVRDMEAVRYNFFLDEMVRRRNIYIIKKLEEKGRRPWNIPLHAIFPGLV
;
A
#
# COMPACT_ATOMS: atom_id res chain seq x y z
N MET A 1 -16.07 10.01 14.11
CA MET A 1 -16.43 8.75 14.78
C MET A 1 -15.88 7.65 13.89
N ILE A 2 -14.71 7.09 14.21
CA ILE A 2 -14.18 5.95 13.46
C ILE A 2 -14.66 4.71 14.22
N ASP A 3 -15.28 3.81 13.47
CA ASP A 3 -15.77 2.51 13.90
C ASP A 3 -14.73 1.73 14.74
N THR A 4 -15.15 1.19 15.89
CA THR A 4 -14.29 0.45 16.84
C THR A 4 -13.58 -0.73 16.17
N HIS A 5 -14.23 -1.36 15.20
CA HIS A 5 -13.67 -2.50 14.48
C HIS A 5 -12.55 -2.07 13.53
N CYS A 6 -12.64 -0.89 12.89
CA CYS A 6 -11.54 -0.30 12.13
C CYS A 6 -10.33 0.06 13.02
N GLN A 7 -10.55 0.58 14.23
CA GLN A 7 -9.46 0.85 15.18
C GLN A 7 -8.77 -0.42 15.69
N GLN A 8 -9.49 -1.54 15.78
CA GLN A 8 -8.91 -2.81 16.23
C GLN A 8 -8.10 -3.51 15.13
N ASN A 9 -8.54 -3.43 13.86
CA ASN A 9 -7.95 -4.23 12.77
C ASN A 9 -7.08 -3.42 11.80
N CYS A 10 -7.28 -2.10 11.70
CA CYS A 10 -6.66 -1.25 10.69
C CYS A 10 -5.77 -0.15 11.30
N ASN A 11 -5.49 -0.18 12.61
CA ASN A 11 -4.69 0.85 13.26
C ASN A 11 -3.20 0.67 12.93
N PRO A 12 -2.58 1.59 12.16
CA PRO A 12 -1.17 1.49 11.81
C PRO A 12 -0.25 1.64 13.02
N ALA A 13 -0.73 2.18 14.15
CA ALA A 13 0.06 2.26 15.38
C ALA A 13 0.29 0.89 16.04
N ALA A 14 -0.42 -0.15 15.59
CA ALA A 14 -0.18 -1.53 16.01
C ALA A 14 1.10 -2.14 15.41
N PHE A 15 1.76 -1.45 14.47
CA PHE A 15 2.95 -1.92 13.75
C PHE A 15 4.17 -1.04 14.09
N PRO A 16 4.97 -1.40 15.12
CA PRO A 16 6.09 -0.59 15.59
C PRO A 16 7.13 -0.29 14.50
N GLU A 17 7.28 -1.17 13.52
CA GLU A 17 8.18 -1.03 12.39
C GLU A 17 7.85 0.19 11.51
N LEU A 18 6.60 0.67 11.53
CA LEU A 18 6.16 1.87 10.78
C LEU A 18 6.57 3.18 11.47
N ILE A 19 7.07 3.12 12.71
CA ILE A 19 7.48 4.28 13.51
C ILE A 19 9.00 4.25 13.72
N GLN A 20 9.66 5.38 13.47
CA GLN A 20 11.07 5.60 13.77
C GLN A 20 11.23 6.91 14.51
N ASP A 21 11.86 6.89 15.69
CA ASP A 21 12.15 8.09 16.50
C ASP A 21 10.91 8.96 16.75
N GLY A 22 9.76 8.33 16.96
CA GLY A 22 8.47 9.00 17.17
C GLY A 22 7.83 9.61 15.91
N LYS A 23 8.40 9.35 14.71
CA LYS A 23 7.86 9.78 13.42
C LYS A 23 7.46 8.59 12.57
N TRP A 24 6.41 8.75 11.77
CA TRP A 24 6.00 7.76 10.79
C TRP A 24 7.05 7.63 9.68
N ARG A 25 7.53 6.41 9.40
CA ARG A 25 8.44 6.10 8.29
C ARG A 25 7.79 6.31 6.93
N VAL A 26 6.47 6.12 6.86
CA VAL A 26 5.66 6.27 5.65
C VAL A 26 4.51 7.24 5.91
N ASN A 27 4.18 8.05 4.90
CA ASN A 27 3.03 8.93 4.99
C ASN A 27 1.76 8.14 4.62
N MET A 28 1.00 7.73 5.64
CA MET A 28 -0.22 6.94 5.47
C MET A 28 -1.26 7.62 4.57
N SER A 29 -1.36 8.95 4.62
CA SER A 29 -2.29 9.70 3.75
C SER A 29 -1.87 9.63 2.28
N ILE A 30 -0.56 9.69 1.98
CA ILE A 30 -0.05 9.52 0.62
C ILE A 30 -0.27 8.07 0.16
N CYS A 31 -0.09 7.08 1.04
CA CYS A 31 -0.36 5.67 0.74
C CYS A 31 -1.84 5.45 0.39
N GLU A 32 -2.76 6.02 1.18
CA GLU A 32 -4.19 5.95 0.93
C GLU A 32 -4.58 6.60 -0.40
N GLN A 33 -4.12 7.84 -0.65
CA GLN A 33 -4.38 8.54 -1.91
C GLN A 33 -3.82 7.79 -3.12
N THR A 34 -2.65 7.16 -2.96
CA THR A 34 -2.03 6.35 -4.02
C THR A 34 -2.85 5.11 -4.33
N ASN A 35 -3.57 4.55 -3.37
CA ASN A 35 -4.35 3.32 -3.51
C ASN A 35 -5.83 3.55 -3.87
N VAL A 36 -6.26 4.81 -4.06
CA VAL A 36 -7.63 5.17 -4.50
C VAL A 36 -8.07 4.43 -5.77
N TRP A 37 -7.13 4.07 -6.67
CA TRP A 37 -7.45 3.33 -7.89
C TRP A 37 -8.11 1.97 -7.64
N ILE A 38 -7.91 1.36 -6.46
CA ILE A 38 -8.56 0.10 -6.08
C ILE A 38 -10.08 0.28 -5.95
N GLY A 39 -10.55 1.49 -5.62
CA GLY A 39 -11.98 1.81 -5.56
C GLY A 39 -12.73 1.50 -6.86
N GLY A 40 -12.06 1.53 -8.01
CA GLY A 40 -12.64 1.13 -9.30
C GLY A 40 -13.00 -0.36 -9.40
N PHE A 41 -12.43 -1.20 -8.53
CA PHE A 41 -12.69 -2.64 -8.46
C PHE A 41 -13.63 -3.03 -7.32
N GLN A 42 -14.19 -2.05 -6.60
CA GLN A 42 -14.99 -2.29 -5.40
C GLN A 42 -16.15 -3.28 -5.63
N ALA A 43 -16.83 -3.18 -6.78
CA ALA A 43 -17.92 -4.09 -7.14
C ALA A 43 -17.48 -5.56 -7.30
N ILE A 44 -16.21 -5.80 -7.67
CA ILE A 44 -15.65 -7.14 -7.87
C ILE A 44 -15.15 -7.71 -6.55
N VAL A 45 -14.49 -6.88 -5.74
CA VAL A 45 -13.82 -7.33 -4.50
C VAL A 45 -14.76 -7.42 -3.29
N ARG A 46 -15.95 -6.81 -3.35
CA ARG A 46 -16.89 -6.73 -2.23
C ARG A 46 -17.30 -8.10 -1.68
N ASP A 47 -17.53 -9.07 -2.55
CA ASP A 47 -18.04 -10.40 -2.18
C ASP A 47 -16.94 -11.47 -2.22
N MET A 48 -15.66 -11.05 -2.28
CA MET A 48 -14.54 -11.98 -2.27
C MET A 48 -14.22 -12.46 -0.86
N GLU A 49 -13.98 -13.76 -0.73
CA GLU A 49 -13.29 -14.31 0.43
C GLU A 49 -11.90 -13.69 0.58
N ALA A 50 -11.43 -13.54 1.83
CA ALA A 50 -10.14 -12.93 2.16
C ALA A 50 -8.96 -13.49 1.34
N VAL A 51 -8.89 -14.80 1.11
CA VAL A 51 -7.82 -15.42 0.31
C VAL A 51 -7.86 -14.94 -1.14
N ARG A 52 -9.05 -14.87 -1.74
CA ARG A 52 -9.25 -14.41 -3.12
C ARG A 52 -8.98 -12.91 -3.23
N TYR A 53 -9.42 -12.15 -2.23
CA TYR A 53 -9.16 -10.72 -2.13
C TYR A 53 -7.65 -10.44 -2.10
N ASN A 54 -6.90 -11.13 -1.24
CA ASN A 54 -5.44 -10.95 -1.11
C ASN A 54 -4.71 -11.30 -2.41
N PHE A 55 -5.06 -12.41 -3.06
CA PHE A 55 -4.50 -12.78 -4.35
C PHE A 55 -4.80 -11.74 -5.43
N PHE A 56 -6.04 -11.25 -5.50
CA PHE A 56 -6.44 -10.20 -6.44
C PHE A 56 -5.66 -8.91 -6.20
N LEU A 57 -5.54 -8.50 -4.93
CA LEU A 57 -4.85 -7.29 -4.55
C LEU A 57 -3.36 -7.33 -4.93
N ASP A 58 -2.65 -8.43 -4.60
CA ASP A 58 -1.24 -8.61 -4.96
C ASP A 58 -1.02 -8.43 -6.47
N GLU A 59 -1.85 -9.11 -7.27
CA GLU A 59 -1.71 -9.08 -8.71
C GLU A 59 -2.05 -7.71 -9.30
N MET A 60 -3.10 -7.05 -8.80
CA MET A 60 -3.46 -5.73 -9.28
C MET A 60 -2.42 -4.67 -8.92
N VAL A 61 -1.81 -4.76 -7.73
CA VAL A 61 -0.69 -3.89 -7.32
C VAL A 61 0.50 -4.11 -8.24
N ARG A 62 0.87 -5.36 -8.54
CA ARG A 62 1.98 -5.68 -9.44
C ARG A 62 1.77 -5.11 -10.84
N ARG A 63 0.58 -5.32 -11.42
CA ARG A 63 0.20 -4.78 -12.74
C ARG A 63 0.21 -3.26 -12.76
N ARG A 64 -0.30 -2.63 -11.69
CA ARG A 64 -0.27 -1.17 -11.55
C ARG A 64 1.16 -0.64 -11.51
N ASN A 65 2.05 -1.27 -10.74
CA ASN A 65 3.46 -0.88 -10.67
C ASN A 65 4.15 -0.94 -12.04
N ILE A 66 3.96 -2.04 -12.78
CA ILE A 66 4.50 -2.18 -14.15
C ILE A 66 3.97 -1.06 -15.05
N TYR A 67 2.66 -0.80 -15.01
CA TYR A 67 2.04 0.27 -15.80
C TYR A 67 2.60 1.65 -15.45
N ILE A 68 2.76 1.95 -14.15
CA ILE A 68 3.28 3.24 -13.68
C ILE A 68 4.75 3.42 -14.08
N ILE A 69 5.58 2.39 -13.94
CA ILE A 69 6.99 2.44 -14.37
C ILE A 69 7.06 2.78 -15.86
N LYS A 70 6.33 2.03 -16.71
CA LYS A 70 6.29 2.30 -18.16
C LYS A 70 5.84 3.74 -18.47
N LYS A 71 4.81 4.23 -17.79
CA LYS A 71 4.32 5.61 -17.98
C LYS A 71 5.30 6.67 -17.51
N LEU A 72 6.11 6.38 -16.50
CA LEU A 72 7.15 7.28 -16.03
C LEU A 72 8.33 7.32 -17.01
N GLU A 73 8.72 6.16 -17.55
CA GLU A 73 9.75 6.06 -18.59
C GLU A 73 9.35 6.81 -19.87
N GLU A 74 8.11 6.65 -20.34
CA GLU A 74 7.54 7.42 -21.46
C GLU A 74 7.61 8.94 -21.23
N LYS A 75 7.57 9.39 -19.97
CA LYS A 75 7.67 10.80 -19.57
C LYS A 75 9.10 11.24 -19.24
N GLY A 76 10.10 10.39 -19.50
CA GLY A 76 11.51 10.68 -19.20
C GLY A 76 11.83 10.71 -17.71
N ARG A 77 10.96 10.19 -16.83
CA ARG A 77 11.21 10.11 -15.39
C ARG A 77 11.84 8.76 -15.05
N ARG A 78 12.80 8.78 -14.12
CA ARG A 78 13.45 7.57 -13.60
C ARG A 78 13.05 7.36 -12.15
N PRO A 79 12.00 6.58 -11.86
CA PRO A 79 11.62 6.28 -10.48
C PRO A 79 12.77 5.54 -9.77
N TRP A 80 13.13 6.02 -8.58
CA TRP A 80 14.10 5.35 -7.72
C TRP A 80 13.39 4.28 -6.88
N ASN A 81 13.79 3.02 -7.06
CA ASN A 81 13.33 1.93 -6.19
C ASN A 81 14.14 1.97 -4.90
N ILE A 82 13.50 2.39 -3.81
CA ILE A 82 14.13 2.37 -2.48
C ILE A 82 14.15 0.91 -2.00
N PRO A 83 15.32 0.34 -1.67
CA PRO A 83 15.40 -1.02 -1.13
C PRO A 83 14.61 -1.18 0.16
N LEU A 84 13.97 -2.33 0.37
CA LEU A 84 13.14 -2.58 1.57
C LEU A 84 13.94 -2.40 2.86
N HIS A 85 15.17 -2.92 2.91
CA HIS A 85 16.07 -2.78 4.06
C HIS A 85 16.44 -1.31 4.38
N ALA A 86 16.35 -0.41 3.39
CA ALA A 86 16.61 1.01 3.60
C ALA A 86 15.43 1.70 4.31
N ILE A 87 14.21 1.16 4.17
CA ILE A 87 13.00 1.66 4.85
C ILE A 87 12.79 0.93 6.18
N PHE A 88 12.98 -0.39 6.20
CA PHE A 88 12.76 -1.29 7.34
C PHE A 88 14.00 -2.14 7.63
N PRO A 89 15.02 -1.59 8.31
CA PRO A 89 16.31 -2.27 8.51
C PRO A 89 16.26 -3.50 9.43
N GLY A 90 15.17 -3.68 10.20
CA GLY A 90 14.98 -4.83 11.11
C GLY A 90 14.00 -5.89 10.60
N LEU A 91 13.54 -5.78 9.36
CA LEU A 91 12.55 -6.68 8.74
C LEU A 91 13.25 -7.60 7.73
N VAL A 92 14.23 -8.38 8.19
CA VAL A 92 14.89 -9.49 7.47
C VAL A 92 15.21 -10.59 8.47
#